data_AF-A0A0D2XXU0-F1
#
_entry.id   AF-A0A0D2XXU0-F1
#
_cell.length_a   1.000
_cell.length_b   1.000
_cell.length_c   1.000
_cell.angle_alpha   90.00
_cell.angle_beta   90.00
_cell.angle_gamma   90.00
#
_symmetry.space_group_name_H-M   'P 1'
#
loop_
_entity.id
_entity.type
_entity.pdbx_description
1 polymer ?
#
loop_
_entity_poly.entity_id
_entity_poly.type
_entity_poly.pdbx_seq_one_letter_code
_entity_poly.pdbx_strand_id
1 'polypeptide(L)'
;MARIACSRRKGLANKLIEHAKELTVRQNEGKKAMLVLLVNFNSVAAMKCYEKSGFEVVHDYWFDDPNTSGTSRGHAAVMRLDVGGNDSSS
;
A
#
# COMPACT_ATOMS: atom_id res chain seq x y z
N MET A 1 2.44 15.35 15.25
CA MET A 1 1.45 14.27 15.02
C MET A 1 0.18 14.87 14.43
N ALA A 2 -0.04 14.79 13.11
CA ALA A 2 -1.28 15.25 12.50
C ALA A 2 -2.26 14.08 12.36
N ARG A 3 -3.35 14.11 13.15
CA ARG A 3 -4.46 13.15 13.03
C ARG A 3 -5.25 13.44 11.76
N ILE A 4 -4.91 12.80 10.64
CA ILE A 4 -5.78 12.78 9.44
C ILE A 4 -6.84 11.66 9.59
N ALA A 5 -7.57 11.67 10.71
CA ALA A 5 -8.76 10.82 10.87
C ALA A 5 -10.00 11.49 10.25
N CYS A 6 -10.01 12.82 10.15
CA CYS A 6 -11.15 13.65 9.73
C CYS A 6 -11.49 13.55 8.21
N SER A 7 -10.63 12.94 7.41
CA SER A 7 -10.82 12.76 5.96
C SER A 7 -11.10 11.31 5.53
N ARG A 8 -11.28 10.39 6.48
CA ARG A 8 -11.69 9.00 6.18
C ARG A 8 -13.05 9.01 5.46
N ARG A 9 -13.22 8.15 4.46
CA ARG A 9 -14.43 8.02 3.61
C ARG A 9 -14.73 9.17 2.64
N LYS A 10 -13.83 10.15 2.46
CA LYS A 10 -13.96 11.21 1.44
C LYS A 10 -13.26 10.90 0.11
N GLY A 11 -12.85 9.64 -0.11
CA GLY A 11 -12.10 9.22 -1.31
C GLY A 11 -10.67 9.79 -1.42
N LEU A 12 -10.19 10.51 -0.40
CA LEU A 12 -8.86 11.14 -0.42
C LEU A 12 -7.74 10.11 -0.55
N ALA A 13 -7.87 8.95 0.13
CA ALA A 13 -6.90 7.86 0.02
C ALA A 13 -6.75 7.40 -1.43
N ASN A 14 -7.86 7.18 -2.15
CA ASN A 14 -7.83 6.78 -3.55
C ASN A 14 -7.17 7.85 -4.42
N LYS A 15 -7.49 9.14 -4.20
CA LYS A 15 -6.85 10.24 -4.94
C LYS A 15 -5.34 10.30 -4.71
N LEU A 16 -4.89 10.09 -3.48
CA LEU A 16 -3.46 10.04 -3.16
C LEU A 16 -2.77 8.85 -3.83
N ILE A 17 -3.43 7.69 -3.83
CA ILE A 17 -2.91 6.48 -4.47
C ILE A 17 -2.82 6.67 -5.99
N GLU A 18 -3.87 7.16 -6.65
CA GLU A 18 -3.85 7.45 -8.09
C GLU A 18 -2.78 8.49 -8.43
N HIS A 19 -2.66 9.57 -7.64
CA HIS A 19 -1.62 10.55 -7.84
C HIS A 19 -0.21 9.96 -7.67
N ALA A 20 0.00 9.07 -6.71
CA ALA A 20 1.27 8.38 -6.54
C ALA A 20 1.62 7.51 -7.76
N LYS A 21 0.65 6.77 -8.31
CA LYS A 21 0.85 5.98 -9.54
C LYS A 21 1.28 6.88 -10.70
N GLU A 22 0.54 7.95 -10.96
CA GLU A 22 0.85 8.91 -12.03
C GLU A 22 2.23 9.54 -11.86
N LEU A 23 2.55 9.96 -10.62
CA LEU A 23 3.84 10.56 -10.31
C LEU A 23 4.99 9.57 -10.54
N THR A 24 4.83 8.32 -10.10
CA THR A 24 5.84 7.27 -10.30
C THR A 24 6.06 6.97 -11.79
N VAL A 25 4.99 6.91 -12.59
CA VAL A 25 5.12 6.74 -14.04
C VAL A 25 5.86 7.91 -14.68
N ARG A 26 5.51 9.16 -14.31
CA ARG A 26 6.18 10.36 -14.83
C ARG A 26 7.65 10.42 -14.45
N GLN A 27 7.98 10.16 -13.18
CA GLN A 27 9.37 10.19 -12.69
C GLN A 27 10.23 9.06 -13.26
N ASN A 28 9.62 7.93 -13.60
CA ASN A 28 10.32 6.82 -14.26
C ASN A 28 10.25 6.91 -15.80
N GLU A 29 9.90 8.06 -16.38
CA GLU A 29 9.83 8.26 -17.85
C GLU A 29 8.95 7.20 -18.56
N GLY A 30 7.89 6.75 -17.91
CA GLY A 30 7.02 5.69 -18.41
C GLY A 30 7.57 4.26 -18.31
N LYS A 31 8.81 4.08 -17.83
CA LYS A 31 9.41 2.75 -17.58
C LYS A 31 8.66 2.04 -16.46
N LYS A 32 8.69 0.71 -16.50
CA LYS A 32 8.10 -0.14 -15.48
C LYS A 32 8.75 0.15 -14.13
N ALA A 33 7.91 0.41 -13.13
CA ALA A 33 8.29 0.68 -11.76
C ALA A 33 7.37 -0.08 -10.79
N MET A 34 7.81 -0.20 -9.54
CA MET A 34 7.09 -0.92 -8.51
C MET A 34 6.82 0.00 -7.32
N LEU A 35 5.56 0.05 -6.88
CA LEU A 35 5.15 0.63 -5.61
C LEU A 35 5.02 -0.48 -4.57
N VAL A 36 5.63 -0.29 -3.40
CA VAL A 36 5.59 -1.27 -2.29
C VAL A 36 5.13 -0.59 -1.01
N LEU A 37 4.24 -1.26 -0.27
CA LEU A 37 3.69 -0.81 1.00
C LEU A 37 3.91 -1.88 2.06
N LEU A 38 4.21 -1.44 3.28
CA LEU A 38 4.10 -2.26 4.48
C LEU A 38 2.79 -1.90 5.20
N VAL A 39 1.92 -2.87 5.37
CA VAL A 39 0.58 -2.68 5.92
C VAL A 39 0.40 -3.59 7.12
N ASN A 40 -0.16 -3.08 8.22
CA ASN A 40 -0.60 -3.95 9.32
C ASN A 40 -1.68 -4.91 8.78
N PHE A 41 -1.37 -6.20 8.76
CA PHE A 41 -2.21 -7.23 8.15
C PHE A 41 -3.60 -7.30 8.79
N ASN A 42 -3.68 -7.02 10.10
CA ASN A 42 -4.93 -7.02 10.84
C ASN A 42 -5.80 -5.79 10.54
N SER A 43 -5.29 -4.81 9.79
CA SER A 43 -6.08 -3.64 9.36
C SER A 43 -6.90 -3.98 8.11
N VAL A 44 -8.00 -4.71 8.28
CA VAL A 44 -8.90 -5.15 7.18
C VAL A 44 -9.32 -3.99 6.27
N ALA A 45 -9.57 -2.81 6.84
CA ALA A 45 -9.94 -1.63 6.07
C ALA A 45 -8.81 -1.11 5.17
N ALA A 46 -7.56 -1.15 5.65
CA ALA A 46 -6.40 -0.74 4.86
C ALA A 46 -6.08 -1.77 3.78
N MET A 47 -6.04 -3.06 4.13
CA MET A 47 -5.83 -4.16 3.20
C MET A 47 -6.80 -4.07 2.01
N LYS A 48 -8.11 -4.01 2.29
CA LYS A 48 -9.14 -3.89 1.24
C LYS A 48 -9.03 -2.58 0.44
N CYS A 49 -8.54 -1.50 1.03
CA CYS A 49 -8.36 -0.24 0.31
C CYS A 49 -7.26 -0.38 -0.75
N TYR A 50 -6.11 -0.95 -0.37
CA TYR A 50 -4.99 -1.13 -1.27
C TYR A 50 -5.26 -2.22 -2.32
N GLU A 51 -5.90 -3.32 -1.94
CA GLU A 51 -6.39 -4.35 -2.88
C GLU A 51 -7.28 -3.75 -3.96
N LYS A 52 -8.27 -2.94 -3.58
CA LYS A 52 -9.16 -2.26 -4.54
C LYS A 52 -8.43 -1.26 -5.45
N SER A 53 -7.27 -0.78 -5.02
CA SER A 53 -6.41 0.09 -5.81
C SER A 53 -5.40 -0.68 -6.70
N GLY A 54 -5.46 -2.01 -6.70
CA GLY A 54 -4.64 -2.89 -7.54
C GLY A 54 -3.39 -3.44 -6.86
N PHE A 55 -3.18 -3.18 -5.57
CA PHE A 55 -2.06 -3.78 -4.85
C PHE A 55 -2.34 -5.24 -4.49
N GLU A 56 -1.33 -6.08 -4.60
CA GLU A 56 -1.38 -7.49 -4.23
C GLU A 56 -0.49 -7.77 -3.03
N VAL A 57 -0.89 -8.69 -2.16
CA VAL A 57 -0.02 -9.18 -1.09
C VAL A 57 1.02 -10.10 -1.70
N VAL A 58 2.30 -9.73 -1.60
CA VAL A 58 3.42 -10.54 -2.12
C VAL A 58 4.17 -11.27 -1.03
N HIS A 59 4.05 -10.81 0.21
CA HIS A 59 4.64 -11.44 1.38
C HIS A 59 3.91 -10.99 2.64
N ASP A 60 3.98 -11.78 3.70
CA ASP A 60 3.57 -11.38 5.04
C ASP A 60 4.54 -11.95 6.07
N TYR A 61 4.73 -11.24 7.18
CA TYR A 61 5.65 -11.64 8.22
C TYR A 61 5.17 -11.24 9.60
N TRP A 62 5.56 -12.06 10.57
CA TRP A 62 5.32 -11.82 11.99
C TRP A 62 6.58 -11.23 12.63
N PHE A 63 6.40 -10.27 13.51
CA PHE A 63 7.49 -9.66 14.27
C PHE A 63 7.07 -9.47 15.73
N ASP A 64 8.02 -9.49 16.65
CA ASP A 64 7.73 -9.21 18.05
C ASP A 64 7.50 -7.69 18.19
N ASP A 65 6.34 -7.28 18.72
CA ASP A 65 6.02 -5.87 18.92
C ASP A 65 6.48 -5.41 20.31
N PRO A 66 7.55 -4.58 20.40
CA PRO A 66 8.12 -4.16 21.69
C PRO A 66 7.18 -3.23 22.46
N ASN A 67 6.12 -2.71 21.84
CA ASN A 67 5.16 -1.80 22.48
C ASN A 67 3.99 -2.52 23.15
N THR A 68 3.84 -3.83 22.94
CA THR A 68 2.81 -4.63 23.59
C THR A 68 3.41 -5.44 24.72
N SER A 69 2.93 -5.23 25.96
CA SER A 69 3.28 -6.06 27.11
C SER A 69 2.63 -7.44 26.99
N GLY A 70 3.33 -8.41 26.39
CA GLY A 70 2.89 -9.80 26.25
C GLY A 70 3.49 -10.50 25.02
N THR A 71 3.04 -11.73 24.72
CA THR A 71 3.40 -12.50 23.51
C THR A 71 2.70 -12.04 22.23
N SER A 72 2.17 -10.81 22.19
CA SER A 72 1.48 -10.30 21.01
C SER A 72 2.49 -10.01 19.91
N ARG A 73 2.44 -10.80 18.84
CA ARG A 73 3.23 -10.56 17.63
C ARG A 73 2.50 -9.62 16.70
N GLY A 74 3.21 -8.62 16.18
CA GLY A 74 2.76 -7.83 15.05
C GLY A 74 2.74 -8.68 13.79
N HIS A 75 1.78 -8.42 12.90
CA HIS A 75 1.65 -9.07 11.60
C HIS A 75 1.57 -8.01 10.52
N ALA A 76 2.49 -8.04 9.57
CA ALA A 76 2.54 -7.10 8.46
C ALA A 76 2.46 -7.82 7.13
N ALA A 77 1.72 -7.24 6.19
CA ALA A 77 1.76 -7.57 4.77
C ALA A 77 2.72 -6.62 4.04
N VAL A 78 3.49 -7.18 3.10
CA VAL A 78 4.13 -6.46 2.01
C VAL A 78 3.16 -6.50 0.84
N MET A 79 2.67 -5.32 0.43
CA MET A 79 1.78 -5.18 -0.72
C MET A 79 2.51 -4.48 -1.87
N ARG A 80 2.30 -4.95 -3.10
CA ARG A 80 2.99 -4.49 -4.31
C ARG A 80 2.00 -4.08 -5.39
N LEU A 81 2.32 -3.04 -6.14
CA LEU A 81 1.68 -2.70 -7.41
C LEU A 81 2.76 -2.35 -8.44
N ASP A 82 2.71 -2.97 -9.61
CA ASP A 82 3.50 -2.55 -10.76
C ASP A 82 2.79 -1.39 -11.48
N VAL A 83 3.54 -0.37 -11.89
CA VAL A 83 3.05 0.79 -12.63
C VAL A 83 3.98 1.14 -13.79
N GLY A 84 3.43 1.66 -14.88
CA GLY A 84 4.22 1.97 -16.08
C GLY A 84 4.73 0.72 -16.79
N GLY A 85 5.46 0.92 -17.89
CA GLY A 85 5.67 -0.12 -18.89
C GLY A 85 4.36 -0.39 -19.61
N ASN A 86 4.31 -0.12 -20.91
CA ASN A 86 3.18 -0.60 -21.71
C ASN A 86 3.16 -2.13 -21.58
N ASP A 87 2.00 -2.68 -21.19
CA ASP A 87 1.65 -4.05 -21.54
C ASP A 87 1.44 -4.09 -23.06
N SER A 88 2.51 -3.93 -23.83
CA SER A 88 2.58 -4.45 -25.18
C SER A 88 2.86 -5.95 -25.09
N SER A 89 1.94 -6.69 -24.47
CA SER A 89 1.70 -8.07 -24.84
C SER A 89 0.87 -8.05 -26.12
N SER A 90 1.59 -7.92 -27.24
CA SER A 90 1.13 -8.33 -28.57
C SER A 90 1.03 -9.84 -28.65
#